data_AF-A0A445DAJ4-F1
#
_entry.id   AF-A0A445DAJ4-F1
#
_cell.length_a   1.000
_cell.length_b   1.000
_cell.length_c   1.000
_cell.angle_alpha   90.00
_cell.angle_beta   90.00
_cell.angle_gamma   90.00
#
_symmetry.space_group_name_H-M   'P 1'
#
loop_
_entity.id
_entity.type
_entity.pdbx_description
1 polymer ?
#
loop_
_entity_poly.entity_id
_entity_poly.type
_entity_poly.pdbx_seq_one_letter_code
_entity_poly.pdbx_strand_id
1 'polypeptide(L)'
;MMDNKSPLRRYFEQFRFVFLTIFLFYMSMILLDYYSVIKENGFSLKPFKTNGANHHDVDNNNNTPITPSIPSLNFTQNNSTTNGVEFNSTEEKQMIPPPPPLIRDNNVNVDELIVTPNSNNKAPPIRNSDPCYGQYIYVHKLPSRFNDDLLKRCRSLLHWGDMCPYLTNLGLGPKIIENAKVLLKDTWYQTNQFSLEVIFHNIMKHYKCLTNDSALASAIFVPYYAGLNVGQYLWGYDDRIRDEAPLALVEWLSNQKEWKRMWGRDHFLIGGRTAYDFRRKSGDFGDWGTKLMFLPEARNMSMLTIETDSYDNDFPIPYPTYFHPSKDLQVSLWQKRMRRMKRPYLFTFAGAPRPNAPYSIRNELIRQCLSSRSCKLLSCYKGKNNKNTCEDPVSIMSVFQRSIFCLEPSGDSYTRRSTFDAILAGCIPVFFHPKSAYEQYRWHLPKDYLSYSVFIPEGDVRENKAIINDTLARISRTRISKMREEVIRLIPRVTYREPRSRLGKIEDAFDIAVKGIIRRVEEIKKEISSSTDNVYYSNE
;
A
#
# COMPACT_ATOMS: atom_id res chain seq x y z
N MET A 1 -66.48 0.02 37.40
CA MET A 1 -65.72 0.30 38.64
C MET A 1 -64.49 1.08 38.27
N MET A 2 -64.29 2.23 38.90
CA MET A 2 -63.22 3.19 38.60
C MET A 2 -61.84 2.59 38.84
N ASP A 3 -60.95 2.78 37.86
CA ASP A 3 -59.57 2.30 37.87
C ASP A 3 -58.72 3.19 38.81
N ASN A 4 -58.58 2.74 40.06
CA ASN A 4 -57.95 3.45 41.15
C ASN A 4 -56.42 3.40 41.01
N LYS A 5 -55.85 4.21 40.10
CA LYS A 5 -54.39 4.35 39.97
C LYS A 5 -53.83 5.03 41.23
N SER A 6 -52.81 4.41 41.82
CA SER A 6 -52.17 4.85 43.06
C SER A 6 -51.83 6.35 43.06
N PRO A 7 -52.03 7.09 44.17
CA PRO A 7 -51.79 8.53 44.26
C PRO A 7 -50.42 8.96 43.72
N LEU A 8 -49.37 8.17 43.98
CA LEU A 8 -47.99 8.43 43.53
C LEU A 8 -47.85 8.59 42.01
N ARG A 9 -48.58 7.79 41.22
CA ARG A 9 -48.49 7.81 39.75
C ARG A 9 -49.15 9.06 39.17
N ARG A 10 -50.18 9.59 39.84
CA ARG A 10 -50.86 10.83 39.45
C ARG A 10 -49.95 12.05 39.70
N TYR A 11 -49.24 12.06 40.82
CA TYR A 11 -48.22 13.08 41.11
C TYR A 11 -47.04 13.02 40.13
N PHE A 12 -46.58 11.82 39.77
CA PHE A 12 -45.47 11.67 38.82
C PHE A 12 -45.81 12.18 37.43
N GLU A 13 -47.03 11.92 36.93
CA GLU A 13 -47.46 12.44 35.62
C GLU A 13 -47.68 13.96 35.65
N GLN A 14 -48.19 14.53 36.75
CA GLN A 14 -48.28 15.98 36.92
C GLN A 14 -46.91 16.63 36.96
N PHE A 15 -45.95 16.03 37.67
CA PHE A 15 -44.57 16.53 37.73
C PHE A 15 -43.87 16.44 36.37
N ARG A 16 -44.10 15.33 35.64
CA ARG A 16 -43.55 15.14 34.29
C ARG A 16 -44.13 16.15 33.30
N PHE A 17 -45.43 16.44 33.39
CA PHE A 17 -46.07 17.47 32.58
C PHE A 17 -45.51 18.85 32.89
N VAL A 18 -45.45 19.26 34.16
CA VAL A 18 -44.90 20.57 34.56
C VAL A 18 -43.44 20.72 34.13
N PHE A 19 -42.62 19.68 34.31
CA PHE A 19 -41.22 19.71 33.89
C PHE A 19 -41.08 19.84 32.36
N LEU A 20 -41.88 19.10 31.59
CA LEU A 20 -41.87 19.19 30.12
C LEU A 20 -42.30 20.59 29.65
N THR A 21 -43.32 21.17 30.27
CA THR A 21 -43.82 22.50 29.91
C THR A 21 -42.80 23.59 30.25
N ILE A 22 -42.14 23.52 31.41
CA ILE A 22 -41.07 24.44 31.78
C ILE A 22 -39.87 24.28 30.84
N PHE A 23 -39.49 23.06 30.49
CA PHE A 23 -38.39 22.79 29.56
C PHE A 23 -38.67 23.37 28.17
N LEU A 24 -39.87 23.15 27.63
CA LEU A 24 -40.27 23.70 26.33
C LEU A 24 -40.35 25.23 26.35
N PHE A 25 -40.82 25.83 27.45
CA PHE A 25 -40.84 27.27 27.62
C PHE A 25 -39.43 27.87 27.67
N TYR A 26 -38.49 27.23 28.38
CA TYR A 26 -37.10 27.65 28.44
C TYR A 26 -36.40 27.53 27.08
N MET A 27 -36.64 26.43 26.34
CA MET A 27 -36.12 26.26 24.99
C MET A 27 -36.71 27.28 24.01
N SER A 28 -37.98 27.65 24.16
CA SER A 28 -38.60 28.73 23.37
C SER A 28 -37.98 30.08 23.68
N MET A 29 -37.69 30.39 24.94
CA MET A 29 -37.02 31.65 25.33
C MET A 29 -35.58 31.70 24.80
N ILE A 30 -34.82 30.60 24.89
CA ILE A 30 -33.47 30.51 24.32
C ILE A 30 -33.52 30.69 22.80
N LEU A 31 -34.50 30.10 22.11
CA LEU A 31 -34.66 30.27 20.67
C LEU A 31 -35.05 31.71 20.29
N LEU A 32 -35.85 32.39 21.11
CA LEU A 32 -36.23 33.79 20.91
C LEU A 32 -35.06 34.74 21.18
N ASP A 33 -34.25 34.51 22.22
CA ASP A 33 -33.02 35.26 22.51
C ASP A 33 -31.95 35.01 21.44
N TYR A 34 -31.84 33.78 20.94
CA TYR A 34 -30.95 33.47 19.82
C TYR A 34 -31.42 34.16 18.52
N TYR A 35 -32.73 34.26 18.31
CA TYR A 35 -33.30 34.94 17.14
C TYR A 35 -33.18 36.46 17.22
N SER A 36 -33.33 37.07 18.40
CA SER A 36 -33.12 38.52 18.59
C SER A 36 -31.65 38.91 18.39
N VAL A 37 -30.71 38.10 18.89
CA VAL A 37 -29.25 38.29 18.70
C VAL A 37 -28.82 38.15 17.23
N ILE A 38 -29.48 37.30 16.44
CA ILE A 38 -29.24 37.19 14.99
C ILE A 38 -29.82 38.38 14.22
N LYS A 39 -30.96 38.91 14.66
CA LYS A 39 -31.66 40.02 13.99
C LYS A 39 -30.98 41.38 14.23
N GLU A 40 -30.38 41.60 15.40
CA GLU A 40 -29.64 42.84 15.70
C GLU A 40 -28.23 42.89 15.08
N ASN A 41 -27.62 41.74 14.77
CA ASN A 41 -26.26 41.67 14.21
C ASN A 41 -26.19 41.48 12.68
N GLY A 42 -27.28 41.69 11.93
CA GLY A 42 -27.22 41.84 10.47
C GLY A 42 -26.56 40.69 9.70
N PHE A 43 -26.69 39.44 10.14
CA PHE A 43 -26.14 38.28 9.42
C PHE A 43 -27.14 37.74 8.39
N SER A 44 -26.85 37.97 7.10
CA SER A 44 -27.46 37.24 5.99
C SER A 44 -26.81 35.86 5.87
N LEU A 45 -27.56 34.80 6.18
CA LEU A 45 -27.17 33.41 5.95
C LEU A 45 -27.20 33.10 4.44
N LYS A 46 -26.06 33.28 3.76
CA LYS A 46 -25.77 32.52 2.54
C LYS A 46 -25.63 31.04 2.94
N PRO A 47 -26.30 30.09 2.27
CA PRO A 47 -26.14 28.67 2.57
C PRO A 47 -24.68 28.26 2.30
N PHE A 48 -24.01 27.81 3.35
CA PHE A 48 -22.68 27.22 3.28
C PHE A 48 -22.81 25.87 2.56
N LYS A 49 -22.39 25.82 1.29
CA LYS A 49 -22.11 24.56 0.59
C LYS A 49 -20.96 23.88 1.33
N THR A 50 -21.21 22.71 1.90
CA THR A 50 -20.14 21.76 2.22
C THR A 50 -19.54 21.31 0.90
N ASN A 51 -18.36 21.81 0.56
CA ASN A 51 -17.54 21.23 -0.50
C ASN A 51 -17.08 19.85 -0.01
N GLY A 52 -17.88 18.84 -0.36
CA GLY A 52 -17.39 17.49 -0.49
C GLY A 52 -16.24 17.49 -1.50
N ALA A 53 -15.26 16.63 -1.26
CA ALA A 53 -14.16 16.38 -2.16
C ALA A 53 -14.67 16.26 -3.60
N ASN A 54 -14.20 17.14 -4.48
CA ASN A 54 -14.40 17.03 -5.92
C ASN A 54 -13.74 15.72 -6.38
N HIS A 55 -14.55 14.67 -6.49
CA HIS A 55 -14.38 13.71 -7.55
C HIS A 55 -14.56 14.48 -8.86
N HIS A 56 -13.52 14.51 -9.69
CA HIS A 56 -13.69 14.87 -11.09
C HIS A 56 -14.51 13.74 -11.76
N ASP A 57 -15.83 13.91 -11.77
CA ASP A 57 -16.69 13.34 -12.80
C ASP A 57 -16.51 14.18 -14.06
N VAL A 58 -16.04 13.55 -15.13
CA VAL A 58 -16.17 14.08 -16.48
C VAL A 58 -17.53 13.62 -16.97
N ASP A 59 -18.47 14.57 -17.03
CA ASP A 59 -19.71 14.43 -17.79
C ASP A 59 -19.39 14.15 -19.26
N ASN A 60 -19.97 13.09 -19.81
CA ASN A 60 -20.36 13.03 -21.21
C ASN A 60 -21.56 12.10 -21.36
N ASN A 61 -22.75 12.67 -21.17
CA ASN A 61 -23.97 12.16 -21.76
C ASN A 61 -24.02 12.57 -23.24
N ASN A 62 -23.81 11.61 -24.13
CA ASN A 62 -24.52 11.56 -25.40
C ASN A 62 -24.99 10.11 -25.62
N ASN A 63 -26.31 9.93 -25.57
CA ASN A 63 -27.00 8.67 -25.78
C ASN A 63 -26.95 8.26 -27.27
N THR A 64 -26.49 7.03 -27.56
CA THR A 64 -27.23 6.03 -28.37
C THR A 64 -26.49 4.67 -28.35
N PRO A 65 -27.22 3.54 -28.46
CA PRO A 65 -26.77 2.25 -27.93
C PRO A 65 -26.05 1.40 -28.98
N ILE A 66 -24.87 0.88 -28.64
CA ILE A 66 -24.20 -0.17 -29.43
C ILE A 66 -23.66 -1.25 -28.47
N THR A 67 -24.33 -2.40 -28.49
CA THR A 67 -23.86 -3.69 -27.99
C THR A 67 -22.52 -4.09 -28.62
N PRO A 68 -21.52 -4.58 -27.86
CA PRO A 68 -20.40 -5.30 -28.45
C PRO A 68 -20.53 -6.79 -28.22
N SER A 69 -20.92 -7.49 -29.28
CA SER A 69 -20.59 -8.88 -29.53
C SER A 69 -19.08 -9.04 -29.73
N ILE A 70 -18.56 -10.15 -29.19
CA ILE A 70 -17.19 -10.63 -29.35
C ILE A 70 -16.90 -10.91 -30.83
N PRO A 71 -15.75 -10.48 -31.39
CA PRO A 71 -15.24 -11.06 -32.63
C PRO A 71 -13.98 -11.90 -32.39
N SER A 72 -14.07 -13.11 -32.93
CA SER A 72 -12.97 -14.01 -33.25
C SER A 72 -11.99 -13.39 -34.25
N LEU A 73 -10.71 -13.72 -34.05
CA LEU A 73 -9.61 -13.51 -34.99
C LEU A 73 -9.83 -14.28 -36.29
N ASN A 74 -9.60 -13.63 -37.44
CA ASN A 74 -9.01 -14.25 -38.62
C ASN A 74 -8.37 -13.19 -39.55
N PHE A 75 -7.20 -13.56 -40.09
CA PHE A 75 -6.35 -12.82 -41.03
C PHE A 75 -7.00 -12.61 -42.41
N THR A 76 -6.74 -11.46 -43.06
CA THR A 76 -6.12 -11.39 -44.42
C THR A 76 -5.74 -9.95 -44.82
N GLN A 77 -4.72 -9.85 -45.67
CA GLN A 77 -4.08 -8.67 -46.26
C GLN A 77 -4.99 -7.86 -47.22
N ASN A 78 -4.82 -6.53 -47.30
CA ASN A 78 -4.28 -5.82 -48.49
C ASN A 78 -4.44 -4.28 -48.44
N ASN A 79 -3.32 -3.62 -48.73
CA ASN A 79 -3.02 -2.37 -49.47
C ASN A 79 -3.99 -1.18 -49.59
N SER A 80 -3.35 0.00 -49.49
CA SER A 80 -3.61 1.32 -50.13
C SER A 80 -4.91 2.04 -49.73
N THR A 81 -4.97 3.35 -49.50
CA THR A 81 -4.29 4.49 -50.14
C THR A 81 -4.41 5.73 -49.26
N THR A 82 -3.49 6.67 -49.47
CA THR A 82 -3.41 8.05 -48.98
C THR A 82 -4.70 8.88 -49.12
N ASN A 83 -4.96 9.75 -48.15
CA ASN A 83 -5.34 11.16 -48.37
C ASN A 83 -5.24 11.94 -47.05
N GLY A 84 -4.49 13.04 -47.08
CA GLY A 84 -4.27 13.93 -45.94
C GLY A 84 -5.41 14.91 -45.72
N VAL A 85 -5.54 15.35 -44.48
CA VAL A 85 -6.13 16.63 -44.09
C VAL A 85 -5.35 17.14 -42.88
N GLU A 86 -4.69 18.28 -43.07
CA GLU A 86 -4.01 19.06 -42.02
C GLU A 86 -5.04 19.65 -41.03
N PHE A 87 -4.72 19.62 -39.74
CA PHE A 87 -5.32 20.51 -38.75
C PHE A 87 -4.20 21.10 -37.88
N ASN A 88 -4.04 22.42 -37.98
CA ASN A 88 -3.10 23.24 -37.23
C ASN A 88 -3.44 23.24 -35.72
N SER A 89 -2.47 22.85 -34.88
CA SER A 89 -2.45 23.15 -33.45
C SER A 89 -1.27 24.06 -33.14
N THR A 90 -1.57 25.29 -32.71
CA THR A 90 -0.63 26.24 -32.13
C THR A 90 -0.02 25.70 -30.83
N GLU A 91 1.24 25.30 -30.89
CA GLU A 91 2.09 25.02 -29.72
C GLU A 91 2.76 26.30 -29.23
N GLU A 92 2.51 26.66 -27.97
CA GLU A 92 3.26 27.67 -27.25
C GLU A 92 4.56 27.03 -26.73
N LYS A 93 5.66 27.22 -27.46
CA LYS A 93 7.01 26.75 -27.09
C LYS A 93 7.55 27.54 -25.89
N GLN A 94 7.72 26.88 -24.75
CA GLN A 94 8.61 27.36 -23.68
C GLN A 94 10.07 27.15 -24.11
N MET A 95 10.80 28.25 -24.29
CA MET A 95 12.24 28.29 -24.60
C MET A 95 13.07 27.71 -23.45
N ILE A 96 13.83 26.66 -23.76
CA ILE A 96 14.95 26.18 -22.93
C ILE A 96 16.17 27.07 -23.30
N PRO A 97 16.86 27.71 -22.34
CA PRO A 97 18.07 28.47 -22.64
C PRO A 97 19.23 27.52 -23.03
N PRO A 98 20.09 27.90 -24.00
CA PRO A 98 21.21 27.07 -24.43
C PRO A 98 22.28 26.96 -23.32
N PRO A 99 23.01 25.83 -23.25
CA PRO A 99 24.09 25.65 -22.29
C PRO A 99 25.26 26.61 -22.56
N PRO A 100 26.04 27.00 -21.53
CA PRO A 100 27.20 27.87 -21.69
C PRO A 100 28.30 27.22 -22.55
N PRO A 101 29.09 28.01 -23.31
CA PRO A 101 30.18 27.49 -24.12
C PRO A 101 31.30 26.89 -23.25
N LEU A 102 31.78 25.71 -23.65
CA LEU A 102 32.94 25.04 -23.08
C LEU A 102 34.22 25.82 -23.43
N ILE A 103 34.90 26.35 -22.43
CA ILE A 103 36.26 26.88 -22.56
C ILE A 103 37.21 25.69 -22.71
N ARG A 104 37.79 25.54 -23.90
CA ARG A 104 38.91 24.63 -24.15
C ARG A 104 40.21 25.31 -23.74
N ASP A 105 40.79 24.87 -22.62
CA ASP A 105 42.21 25.07 -22.37
C ASP A 105 43.00 24.08 -23.23
N ASN A 106 43.53 24.57 -24.34
CA ASN A 106 44.57 23.87 -25.11
C ASN A 106 45.92 24.19 -24.46
N ASN A 107 46.56 23.19 -23.84
CA ASN A 107 48.02 23.03 -23.81
C ASN A 107 48.42 21.80 -22.98
N VAL A 108 48.47 20.62 -23.61
CA VAL A 108 49.47 19.59 -23.27
C VAL A 108 49.81 18.84 -24.57
N ASN A 109 51.08 18.96 -24.97
CA ASN A 109 51.70 18.20 -26.03
C ASN A 109 52.40 16.99 -25.40
N VAL A 110 52.02 15.75 -25.77
CA VAL A 110 52.87 14.56 -25.56
C VAL A 110 52.64 13.58 -26.73
N ASP A 111 53.64 13.59 -27.60
CA ASP A 111 54.17 12.58 -28.50
C ASP A 111 53.40 11.27 -28.80
N GLU A 112 53.35 11.07 -30.11
CA GLU A 112 52.95 9.92 -30.91
C GLU A 112 53.74 8.63 -30.57
N LEU A 113 53.01 7.52 -30.37
CA LEU A 113 53.53 6.17 -30.60
C LEU A 113 52.41 5.30 -31.17
N ILE A 114 52.42 5.22 -32.50
CA ILE A 114 51.62 4.32 -33.33
C ILE A 114 52.03 2.88 -33.03
N VAL A 115 51.10 2.05 -32.57
CA VAL A 115 51.18 0.58 -32.64
C VAL A 115 49.88 0.05 -33.23
N THR A 116 50.02 -0.69 -34.32
CA THR A 116 48.96 -1.27 -35.15
C THR A 116 48.15 -2.37 -34.44
N PRO A 117 46.87 -2.59 -34.81
CA PRO A 117 46.02 -3.58 -34.15
C PRO A 117 46.26 -4.96 -34.76
N ASN A 118 46.92 -5.85 -34.01
CA ASN A 118 47.00 -7.25 -34.39
C ASN A 118 45.73 -7.98 -33.92
N SER A 119 44.90 -8.36 -34.89
CA SER A 119 43.78 -9.28 -34.78
C SER A 119 44.26 -10.64 -34.25
N ASN A 120 43.88 -10.96 -33.02
CA ASN A 120 43.68 -12.31 -32.46
C ASN A 120 43.90 -12.30 -30.94
N ASN A 121 42.95 -11.74 -30.19
CA ASN A 121 42.78 -12.10 -28.79
C ASN A 121 41.31 -12.40 -28.56
N LYS A 122 40.99 -13.70 -28.50
CA LYS A 122 39.74 -14.19 -27.91
C LYS A 122 39.60 -13.49 -26.57
N ALA A 123 38.51 -12.73 -26.40
CA ALA A 123 38.14 -12.18 -25.12
C ALA A 123 38.24 -13.29 -24.06
N PRO A 124 38.91 -13.07 -22.91
CA PRO A 124 38.97 -14.07 -21.87
C PRO A 124 37.52 -14.41 -21.46
N PRO A 125 37.21 -15.69 -21.17
CA PRO A 125 35.88 -16.05 -20.71
C PRO A 125 35.57 -15.24 -19.46
N ILE A 126 34.46 -14.50 -19.49
CA ILE A 126 33.95 -13.72 -18.37
C ILE A 126 33.92 -14.62 -17.15
N ARG A 127 34.71 -14.29 -16.11
CA ARG A 127 34.69 -14.96 -14.82
C ARG A 127 33.33 -14.73 -14.16
N ASN A 128 32.33 -15.55 -14.49
CA ASN A 128 31.11 -15.73 -13.72
C ASN A 128 31.41 -16.61 -12.47
N SER A 129 32.37 -16.20 -11.63
CA SER A 129 32.67 -16.92 -10.38
C SER A 129 32.02 -16.28 -9.15
N ASP A 130 31.50 -15.04 -9.27
CA ASP A 130 30.86 -14.33 -8.17
C ASP A 130 29.33 -14.51 -8.20
N PRO A 131 28.73 -15.24 -7.26
CA PRO A 131 27.27 -15.43 -7.19
C PRO A 131 26.50 -14.14 -6.88
N CYS A 132 27.17 -13.07 -6.48
CA CYS A 132 26.62 -11.75 -6.19
C CYS A 132 26.82 -10.73 -7.32
N TYR A 133 27.46 -11.12 -8.42
CA TYR A 133 27.56 -10.25 -9.60
C TYR A 133 26.16 -9.79 -10.05
N GLY A 134 26.02 -8.49 -10.27
CA GLY A 134 24.73 -7.85 -10.60
C GLY A 134 23.71 -7.79 -9.44
N GLN A 135 24.02 -8.32 -8.26
CA GLN A 135 23.09 -8.39 -7.12
C GLN A 135 23.54 -7.59 -5.89
N TYR A 136 24.67 -6.88 -5.97
CA TYR A 136 25.20 -6.14 -4.85
C TYR A 136 24.30 -4.97 -4.44
N ILE A 137 24.06 -4.84 -3.14
CA ILE A 137 23.38 -3.70 -2.53
C ILE A 137 24.35 -2.99 -1.59
N TYR A 138 24.50 -1.68 -1.77
CA TYR A 138 25.15 -0.81 -0.79
C TYR A 138 24.08 -0.16 0.09
N VAL A 139 24.32 -0.12 1.40
CA VAL A 139 23.38 0.50 2.36
C VAL A 139 23.98 1.82 2.83
N HIS A 140 23.25 2.91 2.64
CA HIS A 140 23.68 4.22 3.13
C HIS A 140 23.78 4.23 4.66
N LYS A 141 24.89 4.80 5.16
CA LYS A 141 25.08 5.09 6.59
C LYS A 141 24.45 6.43 6.94
N LEU A 142 23.12 6.45 7.01
CA LEU A 142 22.38 7.66 7.35
C LEU A 142 22.65 8.13 8.79
N PRO A 143 22.58 9.45 9.07
CA PRO A 143 22.46 9.96 10.43
C PRO A 143 21.30 9.27 11.19
N SER A 144 21.52 8.92 12.45
CA SER A 144 20.59 8.10 13.26
C SER A 144 19.19 8.71 13.43
N ARG A 145 19.06 10.03 13.25
CA ARG A 145 17.76 10.74 13.27
C ARG A 145 16.75 10.21 12.25
N PHE A 146 17.23 9.60 11.17
CA PHE A 146 16.41 9.03 10.09
C PHE A 146 15.96 7.59 10.37
N ASN A 147 16.51 6.92 11.38
CA ASN A 147 16.17 5.54 11.71
C ASN A 147 16.23 5.24 13.23
N ASP A 148 17.41 4.95 13.78
CA ASP A 148 17.58 4.39 15.11
C ASP A 148 17.02 5.29 16.23
N ASP A 149 17.12 6.61 16.08
CA ASP A 149 16.59 7.56 17.07
C ASP A 149 15.06 7.63 17.07
N LEU A 150 14.40 7.26 15.97
CA LEU A 150 12.95 7.08 15.94
C LEU A 150 12.56 5.87 16.81
N LEU A 151 13.32 4.78 16.73
CA LEU A 151 13.07 3.57 17.53
C LEU A 151 13.28 3.84 19.03
N LYS A 152 14.28 4.65 19.41
CA LYS A 152 14.50 5.06 20.80
C LYS A 152 13.32 5.86 21.38
N ARG A 153 12.58 6.57 20.52
CA ARG A 153 11.40 7.38 20.87
C ARG A 153 10.09 6.74 20.40
N CYS A 154 10.04 5.41 20.34
CA CYS A 154 8.93 4.66 19.77
C CYS A 154 7.54 5.02 20.32
N ARG A 155 7.42 5.52 21.54
CA ARG A 155 6.14 5.94 22.14
C ARG A 155 5.47 7.11 21.42
N SER A 156 6.23 7.95 20.70
CA SER A 156 5.69 9.10 19.96
C SER A 156 5.32 8.77 18.51
N LEU A 157 5.64 7.57 18.01
CA LEU A 157 5.47 7.23 16.59
C LEU A 157 4.03 6.91 16.19
N LEU A 158 3.12 6.79 17.15
CA LEU A 158 1.72 6.51 16.92
C LEU A 158 0.85 7.41 17.79
N HIS A 159 -0.01 8.20 17.16
CA HIS A 159 -0.82 9.21 17.85
C HIS A 159 -1.78 8.63 18.91
N TRP A 160 -2.31 7.41 18.69
CA TRP A 160 -3.31 6.78 19.57
C TRP A 160 -2.81 5.51 20.28
N GLY A 161 -1.51 5.30 20.42
CA GLY A 161 -1.00 4.10 21.09
C GLY A 161 0.52 4.04 21.20
N ASP A 162 1.01 3.00 21.88
CA ASP A 162 2.43 2.75 22.04
C ASP A 162 2.95 1.85 20.90
N MET A 163 3.85 2.39 20.07
CA MET A 163 4.48 1.61 19.00
C MET A 163 5.62 0.70 19.52
N CYS A 164 6.18 0.97 20.71
CA CYS A 164 7.34 0.27 21.24
C CYS A 164 7.19 -1.25 21.30
N PRO A 165 6.05 -1.83 21.77
CA PRO A 165 5.89 -3.28 21.80
C PRO A 165 6.07 -3.89 20.41
N TYR A 166 5.51 -3.26 19.38
CA TYR A 166 5.55 -3.75 17.99
C TYR A 166 6.93 -3.63 17.34
N LEU A 167 7.84 -2.84 17.91
CA LEU A 167 9.20 -2.67 17.42
C LEU A 167 10.21 -3.63 18.08
N THR A 168 9.76 -4.42 19.07
CA THR A 168 10.55 -5.55 19.61
C THR A 168 10.76 -6.63 18.55
N ASN A 169 11.69 -7.57 18.82
CA ASN A 169 12.06 -8.64 17.89
C ASN A 169 12.33 -8.13 16.46
N LEU A 170 13.11 -7.05 16.34
CA LEU A 170 13.51 -6.47 15.06
C LEU A 170 12.32 -6.01 14.18
N GLY A 171 11.25 -5.52 14.81
CA GLY A 171 10.06 -5.00 14.12
C GLY A 171 8.92 -6.01 13.96
N LEU A 172 9.10 -7.27 14.38
CA LEU A 172 8.04 -8.28 14.36
C LEU A 172 7.06 -8.14 15.53
N GLY A 173 7.47 -7.46 16.61
CA GLY A 173 6.69 -7.37 17.84
C GLY A 173 6.78 -8.64 18.71
N PRO A 174 5.97 -8.74 19.78
CA PRO A 174 6.03 -9.87 20.70
C PRO A 174 5.66 -11.18 20.00
N LYS A 175 6.35 -12.25 20.36
CA LYS A 175 6.01 -13.60 19.88
C LYS A 175 4.64 -14.02 20.45
N ILE A 176 3.81 -14.62 19.63
CA ILE A 176 2.47 -15.07 20.07
C ILE A 176 2.60 -16.38 20.82
N ILE A 177 2.04 -16.40 22.03
CA ILE A 177 1.96 -17.61 22.85
C ILE A 177 1.00 -18.59 22.16
N GLU A 178 1.49 -19.80 21.95
CA GLU A 178 0.99 -20.76 20.97
C GLU A 178 -0.46 -21.20 21.21
N ASN A 179 -1.25 -21.25 20.13
CA ASN A 179 -2.39 -22.16 20.02
C ASN A 179 -2.12 -23.10 18.85
N ALA A 180 -1.46 -24.23 19.11
CA ALA A 180 -1.02 -25.19 18.08
C ALA A 180 -2.16 -25.73 17.20
N LYS A 181 -3.42 -25.62 17.66
CA LYS A 181 -4.60 -25.96 16.87
C LYS A 181 -4.86 -24.97 15.74
N VAL A 182 -4.32 -23.74 15.81
CA VAL A 182 -4.55 -22.67 14.85
C VAL A 182 -3.25 -22.27 14.14
N LEU A 183 -2.18 -22.02 14.91
CA LEU A 183 -0.93 -21.46 14.40
C LEU A 183 0.20 -22.51 14.41
N LEU A 184 1.17 -22.35 13.51
CA LEU A 184 2.41 -23.12 13.56
C LEU A 184 3.30 -22.61 14.70
N LYS A 185 3.99 -23.52 15.38
CA LYS A 185 4.89 -23.17 16.47
C LYS A 185 6.09 -22.34 15.97
N ASP A 186 6.53 -21.38 16.78
CA ASP A 186 7.74 -20.59 16.59
C ASP A 186 7.82 -19.70 15.33
N THR A 187 6.68 -19.34 14.73
CA THR A 187 6.65 -18.55 13.49
C THR A 187 5.71 -17.35 13.51
N TRP A 188 5.03 -17.07 14.63
CA TRP A 188 4.00 -16.04 14.68
C TRP A 188 4.35 -14.95 15.69
N TYR A 189 4.21 -13.71 15.25
CA TYR A 189 4.48 -12.52 16.05
C TYR A 189 3.30 -11.55 15.94
N GLN A 190 3.14 -10.71 16.96
CA GLN A 190 2.12 -9.66 17.01
C GLN A 190 2.59 -8.46 16.16
N THR A 191 2.79 -8.69 14.87
CA THR A 191 3.34 -7.72 13.91
C THR A 191 2.35 -6.58 13.64
N ASN A 192 2.85 -5.34 13.71
CA ASN A 192 2.07 -4.17 13.33
C ASN A 192 2.22 -3.89 11.83
N GLN A 193 1.13 -3.47 11.18
CA GLN A 193 1.15 -3.17 9.76
C GLN A 193 2.13 -2.05 9.36
N PHE A 194 2.50 -1.15 10.29
CA PHE A 194 3.39 -0.03 10.04
C PHE A 194 4.86 -0.29 10.42
N SER A 195 5.24 -1.52 10.79
CA SER A 195 6.63 -1.86 11.17
C SER A 195 7.51 -2.33 10.01
N LEU A 196 7.00 -2.28 8.77
CA LEU A 196 7.65 -2.83 7.58
C LEU A 196 9.09 -2.32 7.37
N GLU A 197 9.34 -1.03 7.60
CA GLU A 197 10.66 -0.41 7.39
C GLU A 197 11.73 -1.03 8.30
N VAL A 198 11.35 -1.32 9.55
CA VAL A 198 12.21 -1.94 10.55
C VAL A 198 12.45 -3.41 10.21
N ILE A 199 11.40 -4.13 9.80
CA ILE A 199 11.51 -5.53 9.37
C ILE A 199 12.44 -5.63 8.15
N PHE A 200 12.17 -4.85 7.12
CA PHE A 200 12.91 -4.86 5.86
C PHE A 200 14.38 -4.47 6.07
N HIS A 201 14.65 -3.42 6.84
CA HIS A 201 16.03 -3.00 7.14
C HIS A 201 16.78 -4.09 7.92
N ASN A 202 16.15 -4.76 8.89
CA ASN A 202 16.83 -5.84 9.62
C ASN A 202 17.05 -7.10 8.78
N ILE A 203 16.18 -7.42 7.82
CA ILE A 203 16.45 -8.45 6.82
C ILE A 203 17.59 -8.02 5.89
N MET A 204 17.59 -6.75 5.44
CA MET A 204 18.62 -6.20 4.56
C MET A 204 20.02 -6.29 5.17
N LYS A 205 20.17 -6.06 6.48
CA LYS A 205 21.44 -6.23 7.21
C LYS A 205 22.05 -7.64 7.09
N HIS A 206 21.25 -8.64 6.72
CA HIS A 206 21.69 -10.02 6.54
C HIS A 206 21.61 -10.49 5.07
N TYR A 207 21.34 -9.58 4.12
CA TYR A 207 21.32 -9.89 2.71
C TYR A 207 22.70 -10.40 2.23
N LYS A 208 22.72 -11.46 1.43
CA LYS A 208 23.95 -12.17 1.07
C LYS A 208 24.90 -11.37 0.18
N CYS A 209 24.37 -10.40 -0.58
CA CYS A 209 25.13 -9.58 -1.52
C CYS A 209 25.19 -8.13 -1.04
N LEU A 210 25.49 -7.91 0.24
CA LEU A 210 25.86 -6.57 0.73
C LEU A 210 27.31 -6.28 0.36
N THR A 211 27.58 -5.03 -0.01
CA THR A 211 28.95 -4.53 -0.26
C THR A 211 29.20 -3.26 0.55
N ASN A 212 30.43 -3.07 1.01
CA ASN A 212 30.91 -1.80 1.56
C ASN A 212 31.50 -0.88 0.48
N ASP A 213 31.74 -1.41 -0.72
CA ASP A 213 32.16 -0.66 -1.89
C ASP A 213 30.93 -0.31 -2.73
N SER A 214 30.54 0.96 -2.69
CA SER A 214 29.38 1.46 -3.44
C SER A 214 29.58 1.40 -4.95
N ALA A 215 30.82 1.33 -5.45
CA ALA A 215 31.10 1.21 -6.89
C ALA A 215 30.62 -0.12 -7.46
N LEU A 216 30.63 -1.19 -6.66
CA LEU A 216 30.14 -2.52 -7.06
C LEU A 216 28.61 -2.65 -6.99
N ALA A 217 27.93 -1.73 -6.33
CA ALA A 217 26.52 -1.85 -6.01
C ALA A 217 25.61 -1.68 -7.24
N SER A 218 24.74 -2.66 -7.46
CA SER A 218 23.67 -2.58 -8.46
C SER A 218 22.59 -1.59 -8.07
N ALA A 219 22.26 -1.52 -6.78
CA ALA A 219 21.32 -0.53 -6.21
C ALA A 219 21.77 -0.12 -4.80
N ILE A 220 21.26 1.03 -4.36
CA ILE A 220 21.62 1.64 -3.07
C ILE A 220 20.38 1.75 -2.19
N PHE A 221 20.44 1.11 -1.02
CA PHE A 221 19.37 1.17 -0.04
C PHE A 221 19.52 2.38 0.88
N VAL A 222 18.45 3.16 1.00
CA VAL A 222 18.32 4.31 1.92
C VAL A 222 17.49 3.88 3.13
N PRO A 223 18.10 3.58 4.30
CA PRO A 223 17.39 3.09 5.48
C PRO A 223 16.71 4.24 6.27
N TYR A 224 15.84 5.00 5.60
CA TYR A 224 14.98 6.01 6.22
C TYR A 224 13.65 5.39 6.62
N TYR A 225 13.21 5.58 7.87
CA TYR A 225 11.91 5.10 8.34
C TYR A 225 10.83 6.18 8.13
N ALA A 226 10.52 6.46 6.86
CA ALA A 226 9.61 7.52 6.43
C ALA A 226 8.21 7.38 7.05
N GLY A 227 7.67 6.16 7.07
CA GLY A 227 6.37 5.81 7.61
C GLY A 227 6.28 6.00 9.11
N LEU A 228 7.29 5.56 9.85
CA LEU A 228 7.39 5.83 11.29
C LEU A 228 7.55 7.32 11.59
N ASN A 229 8.36 8.03 10.81
CA ASN A 229 8.59 9.46 10.99
C ASN A 229 7.30 10.27 10.74
N VAL A 230 6.63 10.09 9.61
CA VAL A 230 5.39 10.82 9.31
C VAL A 230 4.29 10.47 10.31
N GLY A 231 4.23 9.22 10.77
CA GLY A 231 3.24 8.75 11.76
C GLY A 231 3.24 9.54 13.07
N GLN A 232 4.37 10.14 13.45
CA GLN A 232 4.48 11.01 14.62
C GLN A 232 3.73 12.34 14.44
N TYR A 233 3.60 12.82 13.20
CA TYR A 233 3.19 14.19 12.90
C TYR A 233 1.95 14.32 12.00
N LEU A 234 1.30 13.20 11.61
CA LEU A 234 0.10 13.23 10.76
C LEU A 234 -1.10 13.97 11.39
N TRP A 235 -1.18 14.06 12.72
CA TRP A 235 -2.35 14.60 13.42
C TRP A 235 -2.00 15.83 14.25
N GLY A 236 -2.56 16.99 13.91
CA GLY A 236 -2.49 18.20 14.74
C GLY A 236 -1.15 18.94 14.73
N TYR A 237 -0.25 18.61 13.80
CA TYR A 237 1.03 19.30 13.63
C TYR A 237 1.07 20.13 12.34
N ASP A 238 1.87 21.19 12.37
CA ASP A 238 2.15 22.04 11.21
C ASP A 238 2.86 21.25 10.09
N ASP A 239 2.52 21.56 8.85
CA ASP A 239 3.12 21.01 7.63
C ASP A 239 4.66 21.11 7.62
N ARG A 240 5.22 22.21 8.15
CA ARG A 240 6.67 22.43 8.24
C ARG A 240 7.37 21.37 9.09
N ILE A 241 6.73 20.93 10.17
CA ILE A 241 7.28 19.88 11.05
C ILE A 241 7.24 18.53 10.34
N ARG A 242 6.18 18.26 9.58
CA ARG A 242 6.02 17.01 8.81
C ARG A 242 7.08 16.89 7.71
N ASP A 243 7.47 18.00 7.09
CA ASP A 243 8.42 18.02 5.98
C ASP A 243 9.90 18.16 6.40
N GLU A 244 10.19 18.46 7.68
CA GLU A 244 11.57 18.70 8.16
C GLU A 244 12.52 17.52 7.87
N ALA A 245 12.12 16.30 8.24
CA ALA A 245 12.95 15.12 8.03
C ALA A 245 13.08 14.74 6.54
N PRO A 246 12.02 14.72 5.71
CA PRO A 246 12.14 14.58 4.26
C PRO A 246 13.11 15.57 3.60
N LEU A 247 13.02 16.87 3.93
CA LEU A 247 13.89 17.90 3.36
C LEU A 247 15.36 17.67 3.75
N ALA A 248 15.60 17.41 5.05
CA ALA A 248 16.94 17.17 5.54
C ALA A 248 17.55 15.86 5.01
N LEU A 249 16.73 14.88 4.65
CA LEU A 249 17.17 13.64 4.03
C LEU A 249 17.65 13.87 2.60
N VAL A 250 16.86 14.56 1.77
CA VAL A 250 17.23 14.79 0.37
C VAL A 250 18.45 15.68 0.22
N GLU A 251 18.60 16.67 1.11
CA GLU A 251 19.82 17.50 1.22
C GLU A 251 21.05 16.66 1.58
N TRP A 252 20.91 15.71 2.51
CA TRP A 252 22.01 14.81 2.86
C TRP A 252 22.37 13.87 1.70
N LEU A 253 21.35 13.30 1.03
CA LEU A 253 21.53 12.37 -0.07
C LEU A 253 22.21 13.02 -1.27
N SER A 254 21.76 14.21 -1.69
CA SER A 254 22.29 14.90 -2.87
C SER A 254 23.77 15.25 -2.76
N ASN A 255 24.28 15.36 -1.53
CA ASN A 255 25.69 15.61 -1.24
C ASN A 255 26.57 14.34 -1.27
N GLN A 256 26.00 13.13 -1.33
CA GLN A 256 26.76 11.88 -1.37
C GLN A 256 27.35 11.61 -2.76
N LYS A 257 28.56 11.02 -2.81
CA LYS A 257 29.17 10.59 -4.08
C LYS A 257 28.32 9.54 -4.81
N GLU A 258 27.67 8.67 -4.04
CA GLU A 258 26.77 7.63 -4.53
C GLU A 258 25.58 8.22 -5.30
N TRP A 259 25.03 9.35 -4.81
CA TRP A 259 23.91 10.02 -5.45
C TRP A 259 24.27 10.54 -6.84
N LYS A 260 25.45 11.14 -6.97
CA LYS A 260 25.94 11.76 -8.21
C LYS A 260 26.13 10.75 -9.36
N ARG A 261 26.22 9.45 -9.06
CA ARG A 261 26.41 8.38 -10.06
C ARG A 261 25.23 8.26 -11.03
N MET A 262 24.01 8.29 -10.51
CA MET A 262 22.77 8.14 -11.30
C MET A 262 21.66 9.11 -10.86
N TRP A 263 22.04 10.21 -10.20
CA TRP A 263 21.12 11.23 -9.71
C TRP A 263 19.97 10.66 -8.85
N GLY A 264 20.26 9.61 -8.07
CA GLY A 264 19.28 8.92 -7.22
C GLY A 264 18.48 7.80 -7.88
N ARG A 265 18.61 7.57 -9.20
CA ARG A 265 17.83 6.54 -9.94
C ARG A 265 18.15 5.10 -9.59
N ASP A 266 19.31 4.87 -8.98
CA ASP A 266 19.73 3.59 -8.41
C ASP A 266 19.46 3.48 -6.90
N HIS A 267 18.84 4.50 -6.29
CA HIS A 267 18.49 4.50 -4.88
C HIS A 267 17.06 4.02 -4.66
N PHE A 268 16.85 3.35 -3.53
CA PHE A 268 15.51 2.97 -3.10
C PHE A 268 15.34 3.04 -1.59
N LEU A 269 14.09 3.28 -1.16
CA LEU A 269 13.70 3.29 0.26
C LEU A 269 12.37 2.55 0.46
N ILE A 270 12.11 2.13 1.70
CA ILE A 270 10.85 1.50 2.09
C ILE A 270 9.98 2.53 2.79
N GLY A 271 8.71 2.62 2.43
CA GLY A 271 7.68 3.38 3.14
C GLY A 271 6.74 2.44 3.88
N GLY A 272 6.76 2.49 5.22
CA GLY A 272 5.92 1.63 6.06
C GLY A 272 4.43 2.00 6.09
N ARG A 273 4.00 2.90 5.19
CA ARG A 273 2.65 3.46 5.05
C ARG A 273 2.29 3.62 3.58
N THR A 274 1.05 4.02 3.29
CA THR A 274 0.59 4.20 1.91
C THR A 274 1.32 5.36 1.25
N ALA A 275 1.48 5.33 -0.07
CA ALA A 275 2.07 6.42 -0.85
C ALA A 275 1.35 7.76 -0.63
N TYR A 276 0.06 7.73 -0.33
CA TYR A 276 -0.75 8.91 -0.02
C TYR A 276 -0.18 9.71 1.18
N ASP A 277 0.36 9.04 2.19
CA ASP A 277 0.98 9.71 3.36
C ASP A 277 2.25 10.51 3.01
N PHE A 278 2.79 10.33 1.80
CA PHE A 278 4.02 10.96 1.32
C PHE A 278 3.82 11.88 0.10
N ARG A 279 2.57 12.11 -0.29
CA ARG A 279 2.18 12.84 -1.52
C ARG A 279 1.26 14.01 -1.23
N ARG A 280 1.60 14.83 -0.24
CA ARG A 280 0.88 16.08 0.00
C ARG A 280 1.14 17.06 -1.15
N LYS A 281 0.09 17.43 -1.91
CA LYS A 281 0.21 18.28 -3.10
C LYS A 281 0.17 19.75 -2.76
N SER A 282 -0.71 20.17 -1.85
CA SER A 282 -0.86 21.59 -1.53
C SER A 282 0.01 21.98 -0.33
N GLY A 283 0.27 23.27 -0.22
CA GLY A 283 0.80 23.89 0.99
C GLY A 283 -0.32 24.42 1.89
N ASP A 284 -1.58 24.05 1.62
CA ASP A 284 -2.71 24.56 2.39
C ASP A 284 -2.68 23.95 3.78
N PHE A 285 -2.95 24.80 4.78
CA PHE A 285 -2.96 24.39 6.17
C PHE A 285 -3.95 23.23 6.38
N GLY A 286 -3.41 22.07 6.77
CA GLY A 286 -4.20 20.88 7.08
C GLY A 286 -4.30 19.82 5.96
N ASP A 287 -3.63 20.01 4.81
CA ASP A 287 -3.51 18.94 3.80
C ASP A 287 -2.73 17.74 4.38
N TRP A 288 -3.01 16.52 3.91
CA TRP A 288 -2.57 15.27 4.54
C TRP A 288 -1.17 14.83 4.10
N GLY A 289 -0.35 14.34 5.03
CA GLY A 289 0.95 13.70 4.73
C GLY A 289 2.15 14.64 4.62
N THR A 290 3.26 14.12 4.09
CA THR A 290 4.50 14.87 3.78
C THR A 290 4.62 15.18 2.29
N LYS A 291 5.55 16.06 1.93
CA LYS A 291 5.97 16.29 0.53
C LYS A 291 7.02 15.31 0.01
N LEU A 292 7.44 14.31 0.79
CA LEU A 292 8.60 13.46 0.50
C LEU A 292 8.64 12.98 -0.95
N MET A 293 7.57 12.33 -1.46
CA MET A 293 7.57 11.78 -2.83
C MET A 293 7.47 12.85 -3.92
N PHE A 294 7.17 14.11 -3.59
CA PHE A 294 7.16 15.22 -4.53
C PHE A 294 8.43 16.07 -4.51
N LEU A 295 9.34 15.84 -3.56
CA LEU A 295 10.67 16.46 -3.58
C LEU A 295 11.43 16.01 -4.85
N PRO A 296 12.12 16.92 -5.57
CA PRO A 296 12.79 16.61 -6.83
C PRO A 296 13.73 15.40 -6.75
N GLU A 297 14.49 15.28 -5.66
CA GLU A 297 15.43 14.20 -5.42
C GLU A 297 14.70 12.87 -5.23
N ALA A 298 13.64 12.88 -4.41
CA ALA A 298 12.88 11.66 -4.12
C ALA A 298 12.12 11.12 -5.33
N ARG A 299 11.73 11.98 -6.29
CA ARG A 299 11.14 11.56 -7.57
C ARG A 299 12.09 10.71 -8.40
N ASN A 300 13.40 10.86 -8.23
CA ASN A 300 14.38 10.02 -8.90
C ASN A 300 14.57 8.67 -8.22
N MET A 301 14.26 8.54 -6.93
CA MET A 301 14.41 7.28 -6.20
C MET A 301 13.21 6.36 -6.42
N SER A 302 13.44 5.05 -6.33
CA SER A 302 12.36 4.08 -6.20
C SER A 302 11.86 4.00 -4.76
N MET A 303 10.56 4.11 -4.52
CA MET A 303 9.99 4.05 -3.19
C MET A 303 9.04 2.86 -3.08
N LEU A 304 9.29 1.96 -2.12
CA LEU A 304 8.52 0.74 -1.93
C LEU A 304 7.57 0.93 -0.76
N THR A 305 6.30 1.22 -1.05
CA THR A 305 5.26 1.47 -0.04
C THR A 305 4.37 0.25 0.18
N ILE A 306 3.53 0.26 1.21
CA ILE A 306 2.52 -0.80 1.38
C ILE A 306 1.34 -0.63 0.41
N GLU A 307 1.22 0.54 -0.24
CA GLU A 307 0.16 0.83 -1.18
C GLU A 307 0.48 2.03 -2.07
N THR A 308 0.15 1.98 -3.36
CA THR A 308 0.56 3.00 -4.34
C THR A 308 -0.53 4.01 -4.72
N ASP A 309 -0.09 5.15 -5.26
CA ASP A 309 -0.87 6.18 -5.96
C ASP A 309 -0.61 6.17 -7.50
N SER A 310 -0.08 5.08 -8.07
CA SER A 310 0.08 4.89 -9.53
C SER A 310 1.10 5.80 -10.24
N TYR A 311 2.27 6.01 -9.62
CA TYR A 311 3.40 6.73 -10.24
C TYR A 311 4.56 5.77 -10.56
N ASP A 312 5.36 6.12 -11.57
CA ASP A 312 6.40 5.23 -12.15
C ASP A 312 7.55 4.85 -11.19
N ASN A 313 7.75 5.62 -10.12
CA ASN A 313 8.81 5.41 -9.14
C ASN A 313 8.30 4.87 -7.78
N ASP A 314 7.03 4.46 -7.70
CA ASP A 314 6.41 3.90 -6.51
C ASP A 314 5.99 2.44 -6.75
N PHE A 315 6.51 1.53 -5.92
CA PHE A 315 6.36 0.08 -6.10
C PHE A 315 5.74 -0.56 -4.86
N PRO A 316 4.43 -0.86 -4.88
CA PRO A 316 3.74 -1.38 -3.71
C PRO A 316 4.17 -2.82 -3.41
N ILE A 317 4.53 -3.06 -2.15
CA ILE A 317 4.91 -4.36 -1.59
C ILE A 317 3.93 -4.79 -0.49
N PRO A 318 3.78 -6.10 -0.21
CA PRO A 318 2.79 -6.61 0.75
C PRO A 318 2.91 -5.96 2.13
N TYR A 319 1.76 -5.77 2.79
CA TYR A 319 1.76 -5.42 4.21
C TYR A 319 2.46 -6.52 5.02
N PRO A 320 3.22 -6.19 6.08
CA PRO A 320 3.76 -7.20 6.96
C PRO A 320 2.60 -7.90 7.69
N THR A 321 2.59 -9.22 7.58
CA THR A 321 1.62 -10.11 8.24
C THR A 321 2.18 -10.65 9.55
N TYR A 322 1.43 -11.50 10.25
CA TYR A 322 1.86 -12.07 11.53
C TYR A 322 2.80 -13.28 11.42
N PHE A 323 2.92 -13.87 10.22
CA PHE A 323 3.69 -15.09 9.99
C PHE A 323 5.10 -14.73 9.50
N HIS A 324 6.12 -15.13 10.27
CA HIS A 324 7.53 -14.87 9.99
C HIS A 324 8.34 -16.15 10.15
N PRO A 325 8.41 -16.99 9.11
CA PRO A 325 9.16 -18.24 9.13
C PRO A 325 10.66 -17.95 9.14
N SER A 326 11.41 -18.82 9.81
CA SER A 326 12.88 -18.80 9.84
C SER A 326 13.51 -19.86 8.92
N LYS A 327 12.70 -20.79 8.40
CA LYS A 327 13.16 -21.93 7.60
C LYS A 327 12.14 -22.29 6.51
N ASP A 328 12.63 -22.77 5.37
CA ASP A 328 11.80 -23.24 4.23
C ASP A 328 10.77 -24.31 4.65
N LEU A 329 11.16 -25.17 5.60
CA LEU A 329 10.30 -26.21 6.14
C LEU A 329 9.05 -25.63 6.81
N GLN A 330 9.16 -24.50 7.52
CA GLN A 330 8.03 -23.88 8.20
C GLN A 330 6.99 -23.34 7.20
N VAL A 331 7.46 -22.75 6.09
CA VAL A 331 6.59 -22.36 4.97
C VAL A 331 5.90 -23.58 4.38
N SER A 332 6.66 -24.63 4.07
CA SER A 332 6.14 -25.87 3.48
C SER A 332 5.11 -26.56 4.37
N LEU A 333 5.35 -26.60 5.68
CA LEU A 333 4.43 -27.14 6.68
C LEU A 333 3.14 -26.32 6.73
N TRP A 334 3.24 -24.99 6.70
CA TRP A 334 2.08 -24.12 6.69
C TRP A 334 1.23 -24.29 5.42
N GLN A 335 1.85 -24.33 4.24
CA GLN A 335 1.16 -24.62 2.99
C GLN A 335 0.47 -25.99 3.01
N LYS A 336 1.17 -27.04 3.48
CA LYS A 336 0.61 -28.40 3.63
C LYS A 336 -0.61 -28.41 4.56
N ARG A 337 -0.56 -27.64 5.65
CA ARG A 337 -1.69 -27.46 6.57
C ARG A 337 -2.87 -26.77 5.87
N MET A 338 -2.64 -25.69 5.13
CA MET A 338 -3.71 -24.97 4.41
C MET A 338 -4.38 -25.81 3.32
N ARG A 339 -3.63 -26.69 2.63
CA ARG A 339 -4.18 -27.63 1.64
C ARG A 339 -5.18 -28.61 2.28
N ARG A 340 -4.89 -29.09 3.49
CA ARG A 340 -5.68 -30.10 4.22
C ARG A 340 -6.82 -29.52 5.05
N MET A 341 -6.86 -28.21 5.23
CA MET A 341 -7.82 -27.56 6.11
C MET A 341 -9.26 -27.72 5.60
N LYS A 342 -10.16 -28.17 6.48
CA LYS A 342 -11.60 -28.22 6.19
C LYS A 342 -12.19 -26.82 6.26
N ARG A 343 -12.96 -26.44 5.23
CA ARG A 343 -13.56 -25.10 5.09
C ARG A 343 -15.08 -25.18 5.13
N PRO A 344 -15.70 -25.23 6.33
CA PRO A 344 -17.16 -25.33 6.46
C PRO A 344 -17.91 -24.06 6.07
N TYR A 345 -17.26 -22.90 6.06
CA TYR A 345 -17.89 -21.63 5.70
C TYR A 345 -17.61 -21.31 4.23
N LEU A 346 -18.64 -20.89 3.50
CA LEU A 346 -18.48 -20.42 2.13
C LEU A 346 -17.66 -19.13 2.13
N PHE A 347 -17.99 -18.19 3.00
CA PHE A 347 -17.26 -16.93 3.07
C PHE A 347 -17.16 -16.37 4.50
N THR A 348 -16.22 -15.47 4.69
CA THR A 348 -16.04 -14.74 5.94
C THR A 348 -15.83 -13.27 5.65
N PHE A 349 -16.37 -12.43 6.54
CA PHE A 349 -15.93 -11.04 6.67
C PHE A 349 -15.32 -10.84 8.06
N ALA A 350 -14.09 -10.34 8.10
CA ALA A 350 -13.49 -9.77 9.30
C ALA A 350 -13.57 -8.24 9.20
N GLY A 351 -14.46 -7.65 9.98
CA GLY A 351 -14.72 -6.22 9.90
C GLY A 351 -15.61 -5.68 11.02
N ALA A 352 -15.67 -4.35 11.07
CA ALA A 352 -16.61 -3.58 11.87
C ALA A 352 -17.32 -2.57 10.97
N PRO A 353 -18.55 -2.16 11.31
CA PRO A 353 -19.27 -1.11 10.60
C PRO A 353 -18.54 0.22 10.72
N ARG A 354 -18.90 1.18 9.86
CA ARG A 354 -18.42 2.56 9.93
C ARG A 354 -19.59 3.45 10.40
N PRO A 355 -19.67 3.82 11.69
CA PRO A 355 -20.79 4.57 12.23
C PRO A 355 -21.04 5.90 11.50
N ASN A 356 -19.95 6.56 11.06
CA ASN A 356 -20.00 7.85 10.37
C ASN A 356 -20.07 7.73 8.83
N ALA A 357 -20.27 6.52 8.30
CA ALA A 357 -20.37 6.27 6.86
C ALA A 357 -21.48 5.24 6.57
N PRO A 358 -22.76 5.65 6.55
CA PRO A 358 -23.90 4.74 6.38
C PRO A 358 -23.84 3.97 5.05
N TYR A 359 -23.33 4.60 3.99
CA TYR A 359 -23.14 4.01 2.66
C TYR A 359 -21.87 3.15 2.52
N SER A 360 -21.13 2.89 3.61
CA SER A 360 -19.96 2.01 3.53
C SER A 360 -20.37 0.60 3.14
N ILE A 361 -19.68 0.01 2.15
CA ILE A 361 -19.87 -1.40 1.77
C ILE A 361 -19.73 -2.34 2.97
N ARG A 362 -18.93 -1.98 3.98
CA ARG A 362 -18.76 -2.80 5.20
C ARG A 362 -20.08 -3.07 5.91
N ASN A 363 -20.98 -2.09 5.94
CA ASN A 363 -22.29 -2.24 6.58
C ASN A 363 -23.13 -3.28 5.83
N GLU A 364 -23.09 -3.23 4.50
CA GLU A 364 -23.80 -4.17 3.63
C GLU A 364 -23.23 -5.58 3.71
N LEU A 365 -21.90 -5.73 3.72
CA LEU A 365 -21.25 -7.04 3.89
C LEU A 365 -21.57 -7.67 5.25
N ILE A 366 -21.61 -6.87 6.33
CA ILE A 366 -22.03 -7.35 7.65
C ILE A 366 -23.49 -7.80 7.60
N ARG A 367 -24.37 -7.01 7.00
CA ARG A 367 -25.79 -7.33 6.87
C ARG A 367 -26.01 -8.66 6.13
N GLN A 368 -25.41 -8.82 4.95
CA GLN A 368 -25.51 -10.07 4.16
C GLN A 368 -24.84 -11.26 4.86
N CYS A 369 -23.75 -11.04 5.61
CA CYS A 369 -23.11 -12.11 6.36
C CYS A 369 -23.98 -12.59 7.53
N LEU A 370 -24.61 -11.67 8.27
CA LEU A 370 -25.50 -12.03 9.38
C LEU A 370 -26.78 -12.74 8.91
N SER A 371 -27.24 -12.46 7.69
CA SER A 371 -28.42 -13.13 7.11
C SER A 371 -28.10 -14.50 6.47
N SER A 372 -26.83 -14.89 6.35
CA SER A 372 -26.42 -16.14 5.70
C SER A 372 -25.76 -17.12 6.68
N ARG A 373 -26.31 -18.35 6.76
CA ARG A 373 -25.69 -19.46 7.51
C ARG A 373 -24.36 -19.92 6.91
N SER A 374 -24.11 -19.58 5.65
CA SER A 374 -22.87 -19.91 4.92
C SER A 374 -21.73 -18.94 5.26
N CYS A 375 -22.03 -17.81 5.90
CA CYS A 375 -21.04 -16.82 6.29
C CYS A 375 -20.57 -17.00 7.74
N LYS A 376 -19.28 -16.76 8.00
CA LYS A 376 -18.77 -16.55 9.35
C LYS A 376 -18.26 -15.12 9.52
N LEU A 377 -19.01 -14.31 10.26
CA LEU A 377 -18.59 -12.97 10.66
C LEU A 377 -17.57 -13.04 11.81
N LEU A 378 -16.48 -12.30 11.67
CA LEU A 378 -15.57 -11.95 12.77
C LEU A 378 -15.66 -10.44 13.01
N SER A 379 -16.38 -10.07 14.06
CA SER A 379 -16.64 -8.66 14.37
C SER A 379 -15.43 -8.00 15.01
N CYS A 380 -14.84 -7.01 14.33
CA CYS A 380 -13.64 -6.28 14.79
C CYS A 380 -13.95 -5.19 15.83
N TYR A 381 -14.64 -5.56 16.92
CA TYR A 381 -14.86 -4.65 18.05
C TYR A 381 -13.81 -4.89 19.14
N LYS A 382 -13.56 -3.87 19.98
CA LYS A 382 -12.82 -4.05 21.22
C LYS A 382 -13.61 -5.02 22.11
N GLY A 383 -13.06 -6.21 22.35
CA GLY A 383 -13.68 -7.21 23.22
C GLY A 383 -13.59 -6.84 24.71
N LYS A 384 -13.98 -7.76 25.60
CA LYS A 384 -13.97 -7.57 27.07
C LYS A 384 -12.61 -7.12 27.65
N ASN A 385 -11.51 -7.39 26.94
CA ASN A 385 -10.15 -7.01 27.32
C ASN A 385 -9.62 -5.77 26.57
N ASN A 386 -10.49 -4.96 25.96
CA ASN A 386 -10.14 -3.83 25.08
C ASN A 386 -9.29 -4.16 23.85
N LYS A 387 -9.05 -5.45 23.56
CA LYS A 387 -8.33 -5.91 22.36
C LYS A 387 -9.30 -6.12 21.21
N ASN A 388 -8.96 -5.54 20.06
CA ASN A 388 -9.65 -5.75 18.81
C ASN A 388 -9.36 -7.18 18.31
N THR A 389 -10.39 -7.99 18.08
CA THR A 389 -10.21 -9.37 17.62
C THR A 389 -9.56 -9.46 16.23
N CYS A 390 -9.59 -8.39 15.45
CA CYS A 390 -8.93 -8.34 14.15
C CYS A 390 -7.46 -7.90 14.21
N GLU A 391 -7.01 -7.52 15.40
CA GLU A 391 -5.59 -7.37 15.73
C GLU A 391 -5.04 -8.63 16.42
N ASP A 392 -5.85 -9.69 16.60
CA ASP A 392 -5.39 -10.97 17.12
C ASP A 392 -5.24 -12.01 15.99
N PRO A 393 -4.02 -12.43 15.65
CA PRO A 393 -3.77 -13.44 14.62
C PRO A 393 -4.42 -14.79 14.90
N VAL A 394 -4.58 -15.19 16.18
CA VAL A 394 -5.27 -16.45 16.49
C VAL A 394 -6.74 -16.34 16.06
N SER A 395 -7.40 -15.24 16.42
CA SER A 395 -8.78 -14.95 16.02
C SER A 395 -8.95 -14.90 14.50
N ILE A 396 -8.13 -14.11 13.78
CA ILE A 396 -8.18 -14.00 12.31
C ILE A 396 -7.95 -15.37 11.65
N MET A 397 -6.85 -16.07 11.98
CA MET A 397 -6.53 -17.36 11.36
C MET A 397 -7.55 -18.43 11.70
N SER A 398 -8.19 -18.38 12.87
CA SER A 398 -9.21 -19.36 13.26
C SER A 398 -10.43 -19.37 12.33
N VAL A 399 -10.80 -18.21 11.76
CA VAL A 399 -11.91 -18.08 10.83
C VAL A 399 -11.45 -18.20 9.38
N PHE A 400 -10.38 -17.50 8.99
CA PHE A 400 -9.95 -17.46 7.58
C PHE A 400 -9.52 -18.83 7.06
N GLN A 401 -8.80 -19.64 7.86
CA GLN A 401 -8.38 -20.97 7.42
C GLN A 401 -9.58 -21.93 7.21
N ARG A 402 -10.74 -21.61 7.80
CA ARG A 402 -11.98 -22.39 7.74
C ARG A 402 -13.01 -21.84 6.75
N SER A 403 -12.67 -20.81 5.99
CA SER A 403 -13.56 -20.19 5.00
C SER A 403 -13.01 -20.40 3.59
N ILE A 404 -13.88 -20.59 2.60
CA ILE A 404 -13.46 -20.71 1.19
C ILE A 404 -13.03 -19.33 0.67
N PHE A 405 -13.87 -18.32 0.89
CA PHE A 405 -13.66 -16.95 0.44
C PHE A 405 -13.53 -15.97 1.62
N CYS A 406 -12.68 -14.95 1.48
CA CYS A 406 -12.50 -13.90 2.48
C CYS A 406 -12.80 -12.55 1.84
N LEU A 407 -13.76 -11.81 2.40
CA LEU A 407 -14.21 -10.55 1.85
C LEU A 407 -13.23 -9.43 2.20
N GLU A 408 -12.68 -8.80 1.18
CA GLU A 408 -11.64 -7.77 1.25
C GLU A 408 -12.10 -6.42 0.66
N PRO A 409 -13.10 -5.73 1.26
CA PRO A 409 -13.46 -4.37 0.87
C PRO A 409 -12.37 -3.37 1.25
N SER A 410 -12.40 -2.22 0.61
CA SER A 410 -11.58 -1.06 0.98
C SER A 410 -11.78 -0.64 2.45
N GLY A 411 -10.75 -0.01 3.01
CA GLY A 411 -10.72 0.56 4.35
C GLY A 411 -10.58 2.08 4.34
N ASP A 412 -9.61 2.60 5.10
CA ASP A 412 -9.20 4.00 4.95
C ASP A 412 -8.45 4.21 3.63
N SER A 413 -7.92 3.12 3.05
CA SER A 413 -7.32 3.03 1.71
C SER A 413 -7.81 1.77 0.98
N TYR A 414 -7.33 1.48 -0.24
CA TYR A 414 -7.92 0.43 -1.09
C TYR A 414 -7.65 -1.01 -0.59
N THR A 415 -6.51 -1.26 0.01
CA THR A 415 -6.00 -2.57 0.43
C THR A 415 -5.85 -2.59 1.94
N ARG A 416 -6.20 -3.73 2.53
CA ARG A 416 -6.05 -3.96 3.96
C ARG A 416 -4.98 -5.03 4.16
N ARG A 417 -4.26 -5.00 5.29
CA ARG A 417 -3.39 -6.13 5.70
C ARG A 417 -4.14 -7.48 5.65
N SER A 418 -5.45 -7.46 5.96
CA SER A 418 -6.36 -8.61 5.88
C SER A 418 -6.30 -9.36 4.55
N THR A 419 -6.04 -8.67 3.42
CA THR A 419 -5.81 -9.30 2.11
C THR A 419 -4.70 -10.34 2.17
N PHE A 420 -3.57 -9.99 2.79
CA PHE A 420 -2.41 -10.87 2.90
C PHE A 420 -2.63 -11.92 3.98
N ASP A 421 -3.35 -11.59 5.06
CA ASP A 421 -3.80 -12.57 6.06
C ASP A 421 -4.72 -13.65 5.43
N ALA A 422 -5.59 -13.28 4.48
CA ALA A 422 -6.42 -14.22 3.73
C ALA A 422 -5.58 -15.16 2.87
N ILE A 423 -4.55 -14.64 2.19
CA ILE A 423 -3.61 -15.44 1.41
C ILE A 423 -2.86 -16.43 2.31
N LEU A 424 -2.35 -15.97 3.46
CA LEU A 424 -1.71 -16.84 4.45
C LEU A 424 -2.62 -17.98 4.89
N ALA A 425 -3.91 -17.71 5.06
CA ALA A 425 -4.89 -18.71 5.48
C ALA A 425 -5.38 -19.62 4.33
N GLY A 426 -4.87 -19.47 3.11
CA GLY A 426 -5.38 -20.16 1.91
C GLY A 426 -6.84 -19.84 1.59
N CYS A 427 -7.33 -18.69 2.07
CA CYS A 427 -8.68 -18.19 1.85
C CYS A 427 -8.67 -17.30 0.61
N ILE A 428 -9.56 -17.58 -0.36
CA ILE A 428 -9.56 -16.88 -1.64
C ILE A 428 -10.07 -15.44 -1.43
N PRO A 429 -9.25 -14.40 -1.68
CA PRO A 429 -9.68 -13.01 -1.51
C PRO A 429 -10.82 -12.66 -2.47
N VAL A 430 -11.81 -11.93 -1.94
CA VAL A 430 -12.89 -11.31 -2.72
C VAL A 430 -12.71 -9.80 -2.65
N PHE A 431 -12.30 -9.20 -3.76
CA PHE A 431 -12.08 -7.77 -3.85
C PHE A 431 -13.30 -7.04 -4.37
N PHE A 432 -13.47 -5.80 -3.90
CA PHE A 432 -14.57 -4.93 -4.28
C PHE A 432 -14.14 -3.69 -5.06
N HIS A 433 -12.82 -3.50 -5.18
CA HIS A 433 -12.21 -2.45 -5.98
C HIS A 433 -10.94 -2.99 -6.68
N PRO A 434 -10.71 -2.70 -7.97
CA PRO A 434 -9.52 -3.19 -8.69
C PRO A 434 -8.20 -2.73 -8.05
N LYS A 435 -8.15 -1.48 -7.58
CA LYS A 435 -7.01 -0.97 -6.81
C LYS A 435 -6.67 -1.77 -5.56
N SER A 436 -7.54 -2.61 -4.99
CA SER A 436 -7.17 -3.42 -3.81
C SER A 436 -6.08 -4.46 -4.09
N ALA A 437 -5.86 -4.84 -5.35
CA ALA A 437 -4.81 -5.79 -5.71
C ALA A 437 -4.36 -5.74 -7.18
N TYR A 438 -5.25 -5.48 -8.14
CA TYR A 438 -5.00 -5.75 -9.57
C TYR A 438 -4.15 -4.66 -10.24
N GLU A 439 -4.29 -3.42 -9.77
CA GLU A 439 -3.51 -2.28 -10.23
C GLU A 439 -2.17 -2.14 -9.48
N GLN A 440 -1.92 -2.96 -8.46
CA GLN A 440 -0.73 -2.94 -7.62
C GLN A 440 -0.15 -4.33 -7.35
N TYR A 441 0.92 -4.40 -6.55
CA TYR A 441 1.62 -5.63 -6.15
C TYR A 441 2.07 -6.53 -7.32
N ARG A 442 2.34 -5.97 -8.50
CA ARG A 442 2.67 -6.73 -9.73
C ARG A 442 3.89 -7.64 -9.59
N TRP A 443 4.80 -7.35 -8.66
CA TRP A 443 5.94 -8.22 -8.35
C TRP A 443 5.54 -9.43 -7.50
N HIS A 444 4.51 -9.30 -6.66
CA HIS A 444 4.14 -10.29 -5.65
C HIS A 444 2.95 -11.15 -6.07
N LEU A 445 1.98 -10.57 -6.78
CA LEU A 445 0.74 -11.23 -7.20
C LEU A 445 0.72 -11.53 -8.71
N PRO A 446 0.04 -12.61 -9.15
CA PRO A 446 -0.11 -12.93 -10.57
C PRO A 446 -0.89 -11.85 -11.34
N LYS A 447 -0.53 -11.65 -12.62
CA LYS A 447 -1.29 -10.76 -13.53
C LYS A 447 -2.69 -11.30 -13.83
N ASP A 448 -2.83 -12.62 -13.94
CA ASP A 448 -4.14 -13.26 -14.06
C ASP A 448 -4.83 -13.27 -12.68
N TYR A 449 -5.62 -12.23 -12.41
CA TYR A 449 -6.33 -12.10 -11.15
C TYR A 449 -7.40 -13.18 -10.93
N LEU A 450 -7.98 -13.72 -12.00
CA LEU A 450 -8.99 -14.78 -11.91
C LEU A 450 -8.39 -16.10 -11.40
N SER A 451 -7.07 -16.24 -11.42
CA SER A 451 -6.35 -17.40 -10.90
C SER A 451 -6.31 -17.46 -9.37
N TYR A 452 -6.48 -16.35 -8.65
CA TYR A 452 -6.32 -16.32 -7.19
C TYR A 452 -7.40 -15.55 -6.41
N SER A 453 -8.28 -14.80 -7.08
CA SER A 453 -9.30 -14.00 -6.42
C SER A 453 -10.64 -13.99 -7.15
N VAL A 454 -11.64 -13.43 -6.47
CA VAL A 454 -12.95 -13.08 -7.05
C VAL A 454 -13.11 -11.57 -6.98
N PHE A 455 -13.72 -10.99 -8.02
CA PHE A 455 -14.08 -9.57 -8.03
C PHE A 455 -15.61 -9.42 -8.03
N ILE A 456 -16.13 -8.57 -7.14
CA ILE A 456 -17.54 -8.18 -7.09
C ILE A 456 -17.58 -6.66 -6.95
N PRO A 457 -18.07 -5.90 -7.94
CA PRO A 457 -18.08 -4.45 -7.87
C PRO A 457 -18.77 -3.93 -6.61
N GLU A 458 -18.15 -2.96 -5.92
CA GLU A 458 -18.70 -2.36 -4.71
C GLU A 458 -20.10 -1.75 -4.93
N GLY A 459 -20.32 -1.10 -6.07
CA GLY A 459 -21.62 -0.53 -6.47
C GLY A 459 -22.73 -1.58 -6.54
N ASP A 460 -22.46 -2.73 -7.17
CA ASP A 460 -23.45 -3.80 -7.31
C ASP A 460 -23.87 -4.39 -5.96
N VAL A 461 -22.95 -4.45 -4.99
CA VAL A 461 -23.25 -4.89 -3.64
C VAL A 461 -24.12 -3.86 -2.91
N ARG A 462 -23.76 -2.58 -2.99
CA ARG A 462 -24.52 -1.47 -2.37
C ARG A 462 -25.94 -1.36 -2.91
N GLU A 463 -26.10 -1.52 -4.22
CA GLU A 463 -27.37 -1.41 -4.92
C GLU A 463 -28.20 -2.71 -4.86
N ASN A 464 -27.73 -3.72 -4.11
CA ASN A 464 -28.33 -5.06 -4.01
C ASN A 464 -28.47 -5.79 -5.36
N LYS A 465 -27.70 -5.40 -6.39
CA LYS A 465 -27.60 -6.09 -7.67
C LYS A 465 -26.78 -7.38 -7.56
N ALA A 466 -25.84 -7.43 -6.61
CA ALA A 466 -25.03 -8.61 -6.32
C ALA A 466 -25.20 -9.06 -4.86
N ILE A 467 -25.74 -10.27 -4.67
CA ILE A 467 -25.80 -10.95 -3.37
C ILE A 467 -24.57 -11.84 -3.21
N ILE A 468 -23.75 -11.58 -2.18
CA ILE A 468 -22.45 -12.24 -1.98
C ILE A 468 -22.58 -13.76 -1.93
N ASN A 469 -23.54 -14.26 -1.17
CA ASN A 469 -23.78 -15.69 -1.02
C ASN A 469 -24.03 -16.36 -2.38
N ASP A 470 -24.89 -15.76 -3.19
CA ASP A 470 -25.34 -16.35 -4.46
C ASP A 470 -24.25 -16.27 -5.52
N THR A 471 -23.54 -15.13 -5.58
CA THR A 471 -22.40 -14.95 -6.48
C THR A 471 -21.30 -15.97 -6.18
N LEU A 472 -20.93 -16.16 -4.91
CA LEU A 472 -19.86 -17.09 -4.53
C LEU A 472 -20.29 -18.57 -4.63
N ALA A 473 -21.56 -18.89 -4.36
CA ALA A 473 -22.08 -20.25 -4.46
C ALA A 473 -22.13 -20.77 -5.91
N ARG A 474 -22.21 -19.88 -6.91
CA ARG A 474 -22.16 -20.24 -8.34
C ARG A 474 -20.79 -20.67 -8.83
N ILE A 475 -19.72 -20.39 -8.08
CA ILE A 475 -18.36 -20.74 -8.48
C ILE A 475 -18.17 -22.25 -8.33
N SER A 476 -17.78 -22.92 -9.40
CA SER A 476 -17.59 -24.37 -9.41
C SER A 476 -16.50 -24.81 -8.42
N ARG A 477 -16.67 -26.01 -7.85
CA ARG A 477 -15.67 -26.60 -6.94
C ARG A 477 -14.30 -26.77 -7.60
N THR A 478 -14.26 -27.03 -8.90
CA THR A 478 -13.01 -27.15 -9.68
C THR A 478 -12.28 -25.81 -9.74
N ARG A 479 -12.99 -24.72 -10.02
CA ARG A 479 -12.42 -23.37 -10.02
C ARG A 479 -11.96 -22.95 -8.61
N ILE A 480 -12.77 -23.22 -7.58
CA ILE A 480 -12.38 -22.99 -6.18
C ILE A 480 -11.10 -23.72 -5.82
N SER A 481 -10.96 -25.00 -6.22
CA SER A 481 -9.76 -25.77 -5.92
C SER A 481 -8.51 -25.21 -6.60
N LYS A 482 -8.62 -24.77 -7.87
CA LYS A 482 -7.52 -24.12 -8.59
C LYS A 482 -7.12 -22.81 -7.93
N MET A 483 -8.10 -21.93 -7.65
CA MET A 483 -7.84 -20.65 -6.99
C MET A 483 -7.17 -20.83 -5.63
N ARG A 484 -7.65 -21.78 -4.83
CA ARG A 484 -7.08 -22.05 -3.51
C ARG A 484 -5.64 -22.56 -3.59
N GLU A 485 -5.31 -23.42 -4.55
CA GLU A 485 -3.93 -23.88 -4.71
C GLU A 485 -3.01 -22.73 -5.11
N GLU A 486 -3.46 -21.84 -6.00
CA GLU A 486 -2.71 -20.65 -6.37
C GLU A 486 -2.50 -19.72 -5.16
N VAL A 487 -3.56 -19.44 -4.38
CA VAL A 487 -3.44 -18.66 -3.13
C VAL A 487 -2.43 -19.28 -2.16
N ILE A 488 -2.45 -20.60 -1.97
CA ILE A 488 -1.47 -21.29 -1.11
C ILE A 488 -0.05 -21.18 -1.66
N ARG A 489 0.13 -21.19 -2.99
CA ARG A 489 1.41 -20.97 -3.66
C ARG A 489 1.96 -19.56 -3.43
N LEU A 490 1.08 -18.57 -3.27
CA LEU A 490 1.44 -17.17 -3.03
C LEU A 490 1.93 -16.88 -1.61
N ILE A 491 1.66 -17.75 -0.62
CA ILE A 491 2.05 -17.57 0.80
C ILE A 491 3.47 -17.03 0.99
N PRO A 492 4.55 -17.66 0.47
CA PRO A 492 5.89 -17.13 0.64
C PRO A 492 6.08 -15.73 0.03
N ARG A 493 5.46 -15.45 -1.12
CA ARG A 493 5.62 -14.19 -1.87
C ARG A 493 5.05 -12.96 -1.15
N VAL A 494 4.18 -13.19 -0.16
CA VAL A 494 3.55 -12.14 0.68
C VAL A 494 4.01 -12.19 2.14
N THR A 495 4.99 -13.02 2.44
CA THR A 495 5.54 -13.22 3.79
C THR A 495 6.91 -12.58 3.89
N TYR A 496 7.25 -11.99 5.04
CA TYR A 496 8.62 -11.59 5.35
C TYR A 496 9.21 -12.61 6.33
N ARG A 497 10.40 -13.14 6.07
CA ARG A 497 11.08 -14.05 7.01
C ARG A 497 11.42 -13.40 8.35
N GLU A 498 11.74 -14.23 9.33
CA GLU A 498 12.36 -13.74 10.57
C GLU A 498 13.69 -13.04 10.24
N PRO A 499 13.95 -11.80 10.70
CA PRO A 499 15.06 -10.97 10.19
C PRO A 499 16.48 -11.52 10.38
N ARG A 500 16.72 -12.41 11.35
CA ARG A 500 18.04 -13.03 11.59
C ARG A 500 18.21 -14.32 10.79
N SER A 501 17.16 -14.79 10.13
CA SER A 501 17.15 -16.03 9.38
C SER A 501 17.43 -15.84 7.89
N ARG A 502 17.71 -16.94 7.20
CA ARG A 502 17.81 -16.99 5.74
C ARG A 502 16.97 -18.16 5.23
N LEU A 503 16.10 -17.88 4.28
CA LEU A 503 15.42 -18.93 3.51
C LEU A 503 16.34 -19.40 2.39
N GLY A 504 16.31 -20.70 2.10
CA GLY A 504 17.24 -21.34 1.19
C GLY A 504 16.76 -21.29 -0.26
N LYS A 505 15.68 -22.04 -0.52
CA LYS A 505 15.09 -22.19 -1.86
C LYS A 505 13.88 -21.30 -2.10
N ILE A 506 13.24 -20.86 -1.02
CA ILE A 506 12.01 -20.09 -1.08
C ILE A 506 12.34 -18.61 -1.08
N GLU A 507 11.83 -17.90 -2.08
CA GLU A 507 11.88 -16.45 -2.12
C GLU A 507 10.68 -15.87 -1.39
N ASP A 508 10.94 -14.96 -0.45
CA ASP A 508 9.92 -14.27 0.29
C ASP A 508 9.63 -12.86 -0.28
N ALA A 509 8.77 -12.09 0.38
CA ALA A 509 8.44 -10.74 -0.04
C ALA A 509 9.66 -9.79 -0.06
N PHE A 510 10.66 -9.99 0.80
CA PHE A 510 11.89 -9.20 0.75
C PHE A 510 12.70 -9.53 -0.51
N ASP A 511 12.91 -10.82 -0.79
CA ASP A 511 13.75 -11.23 -1.93
C ASP A 511 13.14 -10.76 -3.25
N ILE A 512 11.81 -10.89 -3.39
CA ILE A 512 11.08 -10.44 -4.58
C ILE A 512 11.21 -8.93 -4.76
N ALA A 513 11.09 -8.15 -3.68
CA ALA A 513 11.20 -6.69 -3.72
C ALA A 513 12.61 -6.24 -4.11
N VAL A 514 13.66 -6.81 -3.51
CA VAL A 514 15.05 -6.49 -3.84
C VAL A 514 15.39 -6.87 -5.28
N LYS A 515 14.92 -8.03 -5.77
CA LYS A 515 15.07 -8.42 -7.18
C LYS A 515 14.33 -7.48 -8.13
N GLY A 516 13.14 -7.02 -7.74
CA GLY A 516 12.37 -6.02 -8.48
C GLY A 516 13.14 -4.72 -8.66
N ILE A 517 13.73 -4.22 -7.57
CA ILE A 517 14.59 -3.03 -7.59
C ILE A 517 15.81 -3.21 -8.48
N ILE A 518 16.56 -4.31 -8.32
CA ILE A 518 17.77 -4.56 -9.13
C ILE A 518 17.42 -4.56 -10.61
N ARG A 519 16.35 -5.27 -11.00
CA ARG A 519 15.88 -5.31 -12.39
C ARG A 519 15.52 -3.92 -12.90
N ARG A 520 14.77 -3.14 -12.10
CA ARG A 520 14.39 -1.77 -12.46
C ARG A 520 15.62 -0.89 -12.71
N VAL A 521 16.63 -0.97 -11.85
CA VAL A 521 17.87 -0.19 -12.02
C VAL A 521 18.65 -0.65 -13.25
N GLU A 522 18.71 -1.94 -13.53
CA GLU A 522 19.31 -2.47 -14.76
C GLU A 522 18.59 -1.97 -16.02
N GLU A 523 17.26 -1.91 -16.01
CA GLU A 523 16.46 -1.35 -17.11
C GLU A 523 16.78 0.13 -17.33
N ILE A 524 16.84 0.94 -16.26
CA ILE A 524 17.23 2.36 -16.34
C ILE A 524 18.63 2.52 -16.93
N LYS A 525 19.59 1.69 -16.50
CA LYS A 525 20.97 1.73 -17.03
C LYS A 525 21.00 1.48 -18.54
N LYS A 526 20.22 0.52 -19.03
CA LYS A 526 20.11 0.21 -20.47
C LYS A 526 19.46 1.34 -21.26
N GLU A 527 18.42 1.96 -20.71
CA GLU A 527 17.79 3.14 -21.32
C GLU A 527 18.80 4.28 -21.47
N ILE A 528 19.53 4.61 -20.41
CA ILE A 528 20.55 5.68 -20.43
C ILE A 528 21.66 5.39 -21.46
N SER A 529 22.16 4.15 -21.54
CA SER A 529 23.19 3.78 -22.53
C SER A 529 22.65 3.88 -23.97
N SER A 530 21.43 3.39 -24.21
CA SER A 530 20.82 3.47 -25.55
C SER A 530 20.53 4.91 -26.00
N SER A 531 20.17 5.81 -25.08
CA SER A 531 19.98 7.22 -25.38
C SER A 531 21.29 7.95 -25.66
N THR A 532 22.41 7.51 -25.06
CA THR A 532 23.72 8.09 -25.37
C THR A 532 24.24 7.62 -26.73
N ASP A 533 24.01 6.37 -27.10
CA ASP A 533 24.36 5.85 -28.43
C ASP A 533 23.57 6.55 -29.54
N ASN A 534 22.27 6.79 -29.35
CA ASN A 534 21.43 7.46 -30.35
C ASN A 534 21.81 8.93 -30.59
N VAL A 535 22.38 9.63 -29.61
CA VAL A 535 22.88 11.01 -29.77
C VAL A 535 24.20 11.04 -30.56
N TYR A 536 24.98 9.96 -30.50
CA TYR A 536 26.18 9.82 -31.32
C TYR A 536 25.84 9.53 -32.80
N TYR A 537 24.82 8.70 -33.06
CA TYR A 537 24.40 8.38 -34.44
C TYR A 537 23.52 9.43 -35.12
N SER A 538 22.98 10.41 -34.39
CA SER A 538 22.22 11.52 -34.97
C SER A 538 23.05 12.77 -35.29
N ASN A 539 24.37 12.71 -35.04
CA ASN A 539 25.32 13.79 -35.31
C ASN A 539 26.39 13.40 -36.36
N GLU A 540 26.18 12.29 -37.06
CA GLU A 540 26.82 11.95 -38.35
C GLU A 540 25.80 12.20 -39.47
#